data_AF-A0A1H1CXI9-F1
#
_entry.id   AF-A0A1H1CXI9-F1
#
_cell.length_a   1.000
_cell.length_b   1.000
_cell.length_c   1.000
_cell.angle_alpha   90.00
_cell.angle_beta   90.00
_cell.angle_gamma   90.00
#
_symmetry.space_group_name_H-M   'P 1'
#
loop_
_entity.id
_entity.type
_entity.pdbx_description
1 polymer ?
#
loop_
_entity_poly.entity_id
_entity_poly.type
_entity_poly.pdbx_seq_one_letter_code
_entity_poly.pdbx_strand_id
1 'polypeptide(L)'
;MKKALILGLLMVSGISLSAQALTLTASESAGKRLYREGVSASGEPIMARVGAAGMLLPATSLPCANCHGSDGLGRPEGGVRPPDLSWSRLTSTYGQQQVNGRAYPAYTEGTLALAIQEGRDPGNNQLDPAMPRFVMSIKDQRNLTAYLKRVADDRDPGLSADSLHLGTLLPSTGALSEEGATVAAVLNGCVARINEAGGIHGRQLRLTILDPGPDRASAERALDQLIEKEQVFALIAPLAPALESDLAQRLEQAGVPLIGPLSLQGTAQVSRQIFEPLPGLSEQMIALASYAATSLRVLQGPTLIAYPDEPGQHQAAEKLAQYLQANDWQAVRLQAYQSAQDELPLGARSVFYMGSSGGFSHLAARLQTAGQVPYLFAASNQVAGDLLQVPSEFSRRVFLAYPFVPSDWTLAGRLALTQLRQRQKLGGEHAVLQVGAFSSMMLLSEGMKQAGRDASREKLISALEGLHDFDTGLTPLISFGPGRRLGLSGAHIVTVDLPDQRFYLVAPYKPIAAMP
;
A
#
# COMPACT_ATOMS: atom_id res chain seq x y z
N MET A 1 -55.87 20.63 43.06
CA MET A 1 -55.60 19.35 42.38
C MET A 1 -55.43 19.62 40.88
N LYS A 2 -54.21 19.83 40.41
CA LYS A 2 -53.87 19.98 38.98
C LYS A 2 -52.70 19.03 38.70
N LYS A 3 -52.95 17.98 37.92
CA LYS A 3 -51.95 16.98 37.53
C LYS A 3 -51.16 17.52 36.34
N ALA A 4 -49.84 17.65 36.50
CA ALA A 4 -48.91 17.92 35.42
C ALA A 4 -48.64 16.62 34.65
N LEU A 5 -48.71 16.69 33.32
CA LEU A 5 -48.37 15.60 32.41
C LEU A 5 -46.94 15.88 31.90
N ILE A 6 -45.97 15.07 32.32
CA ILE A 6 -44.60 15.08 31.80
C ILE A 6 -44.57 14.04 30.67
N LEU A 7 -44.35 14.51 29.44
CA LEU A 7 -44.13 13.67 28.27
C LEU A 7 -42.64 13.30 28.23
N GLY A 8 -42.31 12.06 28.59
CA GLY A 8 -40.96 11.52 28.50
C GLY A 8 -40.59 11.20 27.04
N LEU A 9 -39.60 11.91 26.51
CA LEU A 9 -38.99 11.64 25.21
C LEU A 9 -38.04 10.44 25.36
N LEU A 10 -38.45 9.27 24.85
CA LEU A 10 -37.60 8.08 24.75
C LEU A 10 -36.53 8.31 23.67
N MET A 11 -35.32 8.65 24.09
CA MET A 11 -34.10 8.56 23.29
C MET A 11 -33.82 7.08 23.02
N VAL A 12 -34.14 6.61 21.81
CA VAL A 12 -33.64 5.33 21.29
C VAL A 12 -32.19 5.56 20.88
N SER A 13 -31.27 5.24 21.79
CA SER A 13 -29.86 5.11 21.47
C SER A 13 -29.69 3.96 20.49
N GLY A 14 -29.38 4.28 19.24
CA GLY A 14 -29.00 3.30 18.23
C GLY A 14 -27.70 2.63 18.63
N ILE A 15 -27.80 1.43 19.21
CA ILE A 15 -26.67 0.52 19.36
C ILE A 15 -26.24 0.15 17.94
N SER A 16 -25.16 0.78 17.49
CA SER A 16 -24.47 0.35 16.27
C SER A 16 -23.85 -1.01 16.58
N LEU A 17 -24.53 -2.08 16.17
CA LEU A 17 -23.94 -3.41 16.10
C LEU A 17 -22.84 -3.34 15.04
N SER A 18 -21.62 -3.05 15.47
CA SER A 18 -20.43 -3.40 14.71
C SER A 18 -20.49 -4.91 14.52
N ALA A 19 -20.76 -5.35 13.29
CA ALA A 19 -20.56 -6.72 12.87
C ALA A 19 -19.07 -7.03 13.01
N GLN A 20 -18.66 -7.40 14.23
CA GLN A 20 -17.34 -7.98 14.47
C GLN A 20 -17.30 -9.30 13.72
N ALA A 21 -16.28 -9.49 12.89
CA ALA A 21 -15.97 -10.81 12.37
C ALA A 21 -15.91 -11.77 13.57
N LEU A 22 -16.72 -12.83 13.56
CA LEU A 22 -16.79 -13.79 14.66
C LEU A 22 -15.38 -14.33 14.91
N THR A 23 -14.82 -14.01 16.07
CA THR A 23 -13.48 -14.45 16.45
C THR A 23 -13.42 -15.97 16.45
N LEU A 24 -12.46 -16.54 15.72
CA LEU A 24 -12.26 -17.98 15.70
C LEU A 24 -11.90 -18.51 17.09
N THR A 25 -12.48 -19.64 17.48
CA THR A 25 -12.08 -20.38 18.67
C THR A 25 -10.62 -20.85 18.56
N ALA A 26 -10.02 -21.29 19.67
CA ALA A 26 -8.65 -21.81 19.65
C ALA A 26 -8.47 -23.00 18.68
N SER A 27 -9.49 -23.86 18.56
CA SER A 27 -9.47 -25.01 17.64
C SER A 27 -9.57 -24.57 16.18
N GLU A 28 -10.47 -23.64 15.87
CA GLU A 28 -10.61 -23.06 14.53
C GLU A 28 -9.38 -22.25 14.12
N SER A 29 -8.78 -21.49 15.04
CA SER A 29 -7.55 -20.74 14.81
C SER A 29 -6.36 -21.68 14.52
N ALA A 30 -6.22 -22.76 15.29
CA ALA A 30 -5.22 -23.79 15.01
C ALA A 30 -5.49 -24.49 13.67
N GLY A 31 -6.76 -24.75 13.33
CA GLY A 31 -7.16 -25.30 12.05
C GLY A 31 -6.88 -24.38 10.87
N LYS A 32 -7.07 -23.06 11.05
CA LYS A 32 -6.74 -22.03 10.07
C LYS A 32 -5.26 -22.03 9.73
N ARG A 33 -4.38 -22.06 10.75
CA ARG A 33 -2.93 -22.16 10.55
C ARG A 33 -2.56 -23.44 9.81
N LEU A 34 -3.15 -24.58 10.17
CA LEU A 34 -2.91 -25.82 9.44
C LEU A 34 -3.35 -25.72 7.97
N TYR A 35 -4.54 -25.16 7.73
CA TYR A 35 -5.09 -24.98 6.39
C TYR A 35 -4.27 -24.03 5.51
N ARG A 36 -3.85 -22.88 6.06
CA ARG A 36 -3.16 -21.81 5.32
C ARG A 36 -1.65 -22.00 5.23
N GLU A 37 -1.04 -22.57 6.26
CA GLU A 37 0.41 -22.61 6.43
C GLU A 37 0.96 -24.03 6.55
N GLY A 38 0.12 -25.07 6.71
CA GLY A 38 0.59 -26.44 6.88
C GLY A 38 1.27 -26.70 8.22
N VAL A 39 0.96 -25.87 9.24
CA VAL A 39 1.57 -25.93 10.57
C VAL A 39 0.56 -26.44 11.61
N SER A 40 1.00 -27.37 12.46
CA SER A 40 0.19 -27.95 13.53
C SER A 40 -0.11 -26.96 14.67
N ALA A 41 -0.95 -27.36 15.61
CA ALA A 41 -1.24 -26.53 16.79
C ALA A 41 0.01 -26.24 17.66
N SER A 42 1.05 -27.07 17.58
CA SER A 42 2.32 -26.87 18.32
C SER A 42 3.33 -25.99 17.59
N GLY A 43 3.04 -25.51 16.37
CA GLY A 43 3.97 -24.69 15.59
C GLY A 43 4.90 -25.51 14.68
N GLU A 44 4.84 -26.83 14.73
CA GLU A 44 5.64 -27.71 13.88
C GLU A 44 4.93 -27.99 12.54
N PRO A 45 5.65 -28.02 11.40
CA PRO A 45 5.09 -28.44 10.12
C PRO A 45 4.51 -29.85 10.19
N ILE A 46 3.30 -30.05 9.67
CA ILE A 46 2.81 -31.43 9.42
C ILE A 46 3.41 -31.95 8.11
N MET A 47 3.40 -33.28 7.92
CA MET A 47 3.90 -33.89 6.69
C MET A 47 2.76 -34.21 5.72
N ALA A 48 3.04 -34.23 4.43
CA ALA A 48 2.10 -34.64 3.40
C ALA A 48 2.78 -35.61 2.42
N ARG A 49 2.04 -36.64 2.00
CA ARG A 49 2.44 -37.57 0.93
C ARG A 49 1.91 -37.06 -0.40
N VAL A 50 2.79 -36.93 -1.39
CA VAL A 50 2.50 -36.30 -2.69
C VAL A 50 2.90 -37.21 -3.84
N GLY A 51 2.08 -37.19 -4.90
CA GLY A 51 2.32 -37.96 -6.13
C GLY A 51 2.11 -39.46 -5.95
N ALA A 52 2.20 -40.19 -7.07
CA ALA A 52 1.97 -41.64 -7.10
C ALA A 52 3.00 -42.43 -6.26
N ALA A 53 4.22 -41.91 -6.12
CA ALA A 53 5.28 -42.51 -5.31
C ALA A 53 5.16 -42.18 -3.80
N GLY A 54 4.22 -41.33 -3.39
CA GLY A 54 3.99 -41.00 -1.98
C GLY A 54 5.15 -40.25 -1.31
N MET A 55 5.84 -39.37 -2.04
CA MET A 55 6.95 -38.58 -1.51
C MET A 55 6.50 -37.75 -0.31
N LEU A 56 7.22 -37.85 0.80
CA LEU A 56 6.95 -37.09 2.01
C LEU A 56 7.57 -35.71 1.93
N LEU A 57 6.74 -34.67 2.03
CA LEU A 57 7.14 -33.27 2.02
C LEU A 57 6.47 -32.53 3.19
N PRO A 58 7.12 -31.50 3.76
CA PRO A 58 6.46 -30.62 4.73
C PRO A 58 5.25 -29.93 4.09
N ALA A 59 4.13 -29.92 4.80
CA ALA A 59 2.91 -29.26 4.34
C ALA A 59 3.06 -27.74 4.22
N THR A 60 4.07 -27.13 4.85
CA THR A 60 4.42 -25.72 4.64
C THR A 60 4.80 -25.39 3.20
N SER A 61 5.22 -26.39 2.42
CA SER A 61 5.47 -26.21 0.98
C SER A 61 4.19 -26.29 0.15
N LEU A 62 3.16 -26.98 0.65
CA LEU A 62 1.95 -27.34 -0.10
C LEU A 62 0.69 -27.30 0.81
N PRO A 63 0.40 -26.17 1.49
CA PRO A 63 -0.76 -26.08 2.37
C PRO A 63 -2.06 -26.21 1.57
N CYS A 64 -3.15 -26.59 2.25
CA CYS A 64 -4.46 -26.77 1.62
C CYS A 64 -4.92 -25.52 0.84
N ALA A 65 -4.64 -24.33 1.38
CA ALA A 65 -4.99 -23.06 0.79
C ALA A 65 -4.36 -22.80 -0.59
N ASN A 66 -3.22 -23.43 -0.94
CA ASN A 66 -2.61 -23.24 -2.26
C ASN A 66 -3.52 -23.73 -3.39
N CYS A 67 -4.20 -24.87 -3.18
CA CYS A 67 -5.12 -25.44 -4.17
C CYS A 67 -6.56 -24.97 -3.94
N HIS A 68 -6.98 -24.86 -2.69
CA HIS A 68 -8.37 -24.56 -2.34
C HIS A 68 -8.67 -23.07 -2.15
N GLY A 69 -7.65 -22.21 -2.16
CA GLY A 69 -7.79 -20.79 -1.88
C GLY A 69 -7.98 -20.50 -0.38
N SER A 70 -7.72 -19.28 0.05
CA SER A 70 -7.98 -18.84 1.42
C SER A 70 -9.47 -18.89 1.81
N ASP A 71 -10.36 -18.81 0.82
CA ASP A 71 -11.83 -18.89 0.91
C ASP A 71 -12.39 -20.31 0.78
N GLY A 72 -11.55 -21.30 0.48
CA GLY A 72 -11.96 -22.70 0.37
C GLY A 72 -12.72 -23.05 -0.91
N LEU A 73 -12.86 -22.14 -1.88
CA LEU A 73 -13.71 -22.36 -3.06
C LEU A 73 -13.06 -23.23 -4.15
N GLY A 74 -11.76 -23.51 -4.06
CA GLY A 74 -11.03 -24.19 -5.12
C GLY A 74 -10.47 -23.23 -6.17
N ARG A 75 -9.25 -23.50 -6.64
CA ARG A 75 -8.59 -22.77 -7.74
C ARG A 75 -8.14 -23.78 -8.80
N PRO A 76 -8.80 -23.83 -9.96
CA PRO A 76 -8.38 -24.70 -11.05
C PRO A 76 -7.02 -24.30 -11.62
N GLU A 77 -6.08 -25.23 -11.71
CA GLU A 77 -4.74 -25.00 -12.27
C GLU A 77 -4.20 -26.29 -12.89
N GLY A 78 -3.52 -26.20 -14.04
CA GLY A 78 -2.78 -27.33 -14.63
C GLY A 78 -3.62 -28.59 -14.90
N GLY A 79 -4.93 -28.43 -15.13
CA GLY A 79 -5.88 -29.54 -15.30
C GLY A 79 -6.46 -30.11 -13.99
N VAL A 80 -5.95 -29.70 -12.84
CA VAL A 80 -6.51 -30.01 -11.51
C VAL A 80 -7.65 -29.05 -11.21
N ARG A 81 -8.76 -29.58 -10.68
CA ARG A 81 -9.94 -28.78 -10.28
C ARG A 81 -10.28 -29.07 -8.81
N PRO A 82 -9.62 -28.39 -7.86
CA PRO A 82 -9.92 -28.54 -6.45
C PRO A 82 -11.38 -28.16 -6.16
N PRO A 83 -12.15 -28.97 -5.42
CA PRO A 83 -13.53 -28.65 -5.09
C PRO A 83 -13.65 -27.54 -4.03
N ASP A 84 -14.83 -26.96 -3.95
CA ASP A 84 -15.29 -26.12 -2.85
C ASP A 84 -15.36 -26.95 -1.54
N LEU A 85 -14.69 -26.44 -0.51
CA LEU A 85 -14.54 -27.04 0.82
C LEU A 85 -15.48 -26.43 1.87
N SER A 86 -16.40 -25.54 1.49
CA SER A 86 -17.39 -25.02 2.40
C SER A 86 -18.19 -26.16 3.03
N TRP A 87 -18.42 -26.09 4.34
CA TRP A 87 -19.06 -27.20 5.05
C TRP A 87 -20.48 -27.48 4.58
N SER A 88 -21.22 -26.43 4.19
CA SER A 88 -22.53 -26.58 3.55
C SER A 88 -22.43 -27.38 2.25
N ARG A 89 -21.36 -27.22 1.46
CA ARG A 89 -21.11 -27.99 0.24
C ARG A 89 -20.68 -29.43 0.54
N LEU A 90 -19.74 -29.62 1.47
CA LEU A 90 -19.22 -30.94 1.85
C LEU A 90 -20.32 -31.84 2.43
N THR A 91 -21.23 -31.26 3.22
CA THR A 91 -22.33 -32.00 3.87
C THR A 91 -23.63 -32.04 3.08
N SER A 92 -23.69 -31.34 1.94
CA SER A 92 -24.90 -31.36 1.10
C SER A 92 -25.12 -32.74 0.49
N THR A 93 -26.36 -33.22 0.56
CA THR A 93 -26.84 -34.36 -0.24
C THR A 93 -27.27 -33.93 -1.65
N TYR A 94 -27.61 -32.64 -1.82
CA TYR A 94 -27.99 -32.03 -3.09
C TYR A 94 -26.74 -31.55 -3.86
N GLY A 95 -26.56 -32.06 -5.08
CA GLY A 95 -25.51 -31.62 -5.99
C GLY A 95 -24.15 -32.30 -5.85
N GLN A 96 -24.06 -33.44 -5.14
CA GLN A 96 -22.88 -34.32 -5.23
C GLN A 96 -22.91 -35.24 -6.46
N GLN A 97 -23.96 -35.17 -7.27
CA GLN A 97 -23.93 -35.65 -8.64
C GLN A 97 -23.23 -34.59 -9.50
N GLN A 98 -22.04 -34.91 -10.01
CA GLN A 98 -21.31 -34.20 -11.07
C GLN A 98 -20.37 -33.02 -10.71
N VAL A 99 -19.62 -33.06 -9.60
CA VAL A 99 -18.42 -32.20 -9.49
C VAL A 99 -17.28 -32.74 -10.38
N ASN A 100 -17.09 -34.07 -10.38
CA ASN A 100 -16.09 -34.78 -11.21
C ASN A 100 -16.71 -35.96 -11.97
N GLY A 101 -18.00 -35.89 -12.33
CA GLY A 101 -18.73 -36.99 -12.98
C GLY A 101 -18.98 -38.23 -12.11
N ARG A 102 -18.71 -38.15 -10.80
CA ARG A 102 -18.90 -39.23 -9.81
C ARG A 102 -19.99 -38.87 -8.81
N ALA A 103 -20.65 -39.89 -8.26
CA ALA A 103 -21.63 -39.76 -7.18
C ALA A 103 -21.05 -40.41 -5.91
N TYR A 104 -21.09 -39.68 -4.80
CA TYR A 104 -20.71 -40.17 -3.47
C TYR A 104 -21.64 -39.57 -2.40
N PRO A 105 -21.76 -40.19 -1.22
CA PRO A 105 -22.53 -39.65 -0.10
C PRO A 105 -21.95 -38.34 0.46
N ALA A 106 -22.78 -37.58 1.16
CA ALA A 106 -22.34 -36.39 1.90
C ALA A 106 -21.20 -36.73 2.87
N TYR A 107 -20.26 -35.78 3.03
CA TYR A 107 -19.17 -35.94 3.99
C TYR A 107 -19.67 -35.85 5.42
N THR A 108 -19.22 -36.79 6.24
CA THR A 108 -19.15 -36.68 7.70
C THR A 108 -17.76 -36.22 8.12
N GLU A 109 -17.56 -35.83 9.38
CA GLU A 109 -16.22 -35.53 9.90
C GLU A 109 -15.25 -36.70 9.72
N GLY A 110 -15.72 -37.93 9.96
CA GLY A 110 -14.90 -39.14 9.82
C GLY A 110 -14.49 -39.40 8.38
N THR A 111 -15.43 -39.33 7.44
CA THR A 111 -15.12 -39.53 6.01
C THR A 111 -14.30 -38.38 5.43
N LEU A 112 -14.43 -37.16 5.97
CA LEU A 112 -13.56 -36.04 5.60
C LEU A 112 -12.13 -36.25 6.08
N ALA A 113 -11.94 -36.79 7.29
CA ALA A 113 -10.61 -37.16 7.78
C ALA A 113 -9.95 -38.22 6.89
N LEU A 114 -10.70 -39.24 6.45
CA LEU A 114 -10.21 -40.25 5.50
C LEU A 114 -9.83 -39.62 4.14
N ALA A 115 -10.63 -38.67 3.64
CA ALA A 115 -10.31 -37.94 2.42
C ALA A 115 -8.97 -37.18 2.53
N ILE A 116 -8.74 -36.51 3.65
CA ILE A 116 -7.54 -35.69 3.87
C ILE A 116 -6.29 -36.56 4.12
N GLN A 117 -6.42 -37.67 4.84
CA GLN A 117 -5.27 -38.49 5.27
C GLN A 117 -4.94 -39.64 4.32
N GLU A 118 -5.96 -40.19 3.65
CA GLU A 118 -5.84 -41.37 2.79
C GLU A 118 -6.24 -41.09 1.33
N GLY A 119 -6.86 -39.94 1.05
CA GLY A 119 -7.33 -39.62 -0.30
C GLY A 119 -8.54 -40.44 -0.71
N ARG A 120 -9.46 -40.73 0.21
CA ARG A 120 -10.69 -41.52 -0.05
C ARG A 120 -11.96 -40.72 0.26
N ASP A 121 -12.87 -40.63 -0.70
CA ASP A 121 -14.16 -39.98 -0.52
C ASP A 121 -15.15 -40.86 0.29
N PRO A 122 -16.35 -40.36 0.64
CA PRO A 122 -17.34 -41.13 1.42
C PRO A 122 -17.88 -42.37 0.70
N GLY A 123 -17.74 -42.43 -0.63
CA GLY A 123 -18.03 -43.61 -1.45
C GLY A 123 -16.84 -44.57 -1.58
N ASN A 124 -15.74 -44.32 -0.84
CA ASN A 124 -14.47 -45.05 -0.89
C ASN A 124 -13.72 -44.95 -2.23
N ASN A 125 -14.04 -43.96 -3.07
CA ASN A 125 -13.30 -43.73 -4.30
C ASN A 125 -12.00 -42.98 -4.00
N GLN A 126 -10.96 -43.25 -4.80
CA GLN A 126 -9.71 -42.50 -4.71
C GLN A 126 -9.89 -41.05 -5.23
N LEU A 127 -9.36 -40.10 -4.47
CA LEU A 127 -9.22 -38.71 -4.87
C LEU A 127 -8.07 -38.54 -5.86
N ASP A 128 -8.09 -37.41 -6.58
CA ASP A 128 -7.05 -37.06 -7.56
C ASP A 128 -5.64 -37.20 -6.93
N PRO A 129 -4.68 -37.88 -7.58
CA PRO A 129 -3.31 -38.00 -7.10
C PRO A 129 -2.63 -36.65 -6.78
N ALA A 130 -3.06 -35.56 -7.41
CA ALA A 130 -2.57 -34.21 -7.14
C ALA A 130 -2.92 -33.71 -5.72
N MET A 131 -3.99 -34.19 -5.09
CA MET A 131 -4.35 -33.79 -3.73
C MET A 131 -3.43 -34.46 -2.70
N PRO A 132 -2.62 -33.71 -1.92
CA PRO A 132 -1.72 -34.30 -0.93
C PRO A 132 -2.47 -35.07 0.17
N ARG A 133 -1.84 -36.12 0.70
CA ARG A 133 -2.38 -36.93 1.80
C ARG A 133 -1.65 -36.56 3.08
N PHE A 134 -2.32 -35.84 3.97
CA PHE A 134 -1.70 -35.22 5.12
C PHE A 134 -1.56 -36.19 6.29
N VAL A 135 -0.38 -36.20 6.91
CA VAL A 135 -0.03 -36.97 8.09
C VAL A 135 -0.08 -36.04 9.28
N MET A 136 -1.12 -36.18 10.11
CA MET A 136 -1.36 -35.30 11.25
C MET A 136 -1.98 -36.06 12.42
N SER A 137 -1.90 -35.47 13.61
CA SER A 137 -2.53 -36.03 14.81
C SER A 137 -4.06 -35.96 14.72
N ILE A 138 -4.76 -36.77 15.53
CA ILE A 138 -6.22 -36.69 15.67
C ILE A 138 -6.65 -35.29 16.15
N LYS A 139 -5.84 -34.64 17.00
CA LYS A 139 -6.10 -33.29 17.49
C LYS A 139 -6.05 -32.28 16.34
N ASP A 140 -5.03 -32.35 15.49
CA ASP A 140 -4.88 -31.46 14.34
C ASP A 140 -5.97 -31.70 13.29
N GLN A 141 -6.37 -32.95 13.06
CA GLN A 141 -7.51 -33.27 12.20
C GLN A 141 -8.81 -32.63 12.70
N ARG A 142 -9.07 -32.67 14.01
CA ARG A 142 -10.23 -32.00 14.62
C ARG A 142 -10.15 -30.49 14.46
N ASN A 143 -8.98 -29.89 14.68
CA ASN A 143 -8.75 -28.46 14.48
C ASN A 143 -9.02 -28.05 13.03
N LEU A 144 -8.45 -28.76 12.05
CA LEU A 144 -8.70 -28.53 10.63
C LEU A 144 -10.19 -28.64 10.30
N THR A 145 -10.86 -29.67 10.80
CA THR A 145 -12.30 -29.87 10.57
C THR A 145 -13.13 -28.74 11.19
N ALA A 146 -12.77 -28.24 12.37
CA ALA A 146 -13.39 -27.07 12.99
C ALA A 146 -13.25 -25.83 12.10
N TYR A 147 -12.06 -25.59 11.53
CA TYR A 147 -11.86 -24.47 10.61
C TYR A 147 -12.59 -24.62 9.28
N LEU A 148 -12.65 -25.81 8.68
CA LEU A 148 -13.40 -26.04 7.43
C LEU A 148 -14.90 -25.77 7.59
N LYS A 149 -15.45 -25.85 8.80
CA LYS A 149 -16.81 -25.39 9.12
C LYS A 149 -16.99 -23.87 9.08
N ARG A 150 -15.88 -23.12 9.12
CA ARG A 150 -15.85 -21.66 9.13
C ARG A 150 -15.20 -21.05 7.88
N VAL A 151 -14.48 -21.82 7.07
CA VAL A 151 -13.64 -21.31 5.97
C VAL A 151 -14.36 -20.36 4.99
N ALA A 152 -15.64 -20.64 4.69
CA ALA A 152 -16.45 -19.81 3.81
C ALA A 152 -16.88 -18.47 4.43
N ASP A 153 -16.88 -18.38 5.76
CA ASP A 153 -17.30 -17.21 6.54
C ASP A 153 -16.13 -16.45 7.18
N ASP A 154 -14.92 -17.03 7.19
CA ASP A 154 -13.69 -16.43 7.72
C ASP A 154 -13.10 -15.43 6.71
N ARG A 155 -13.76 -14.26 6.63
CA ARG A 155 -13.29 -13.13 5.82
C ARG A 155 -12.10 -12.43 6.47
N ASP A 156 -11.34 -11.71 5.65
CA ASP A 156 -10.26 -10.87 6.18
C ASP A 156 -10.82 -9.81 7.14
N PRO A 157 -10.06 -9.48 8.22
CA PRO A 157 -10.42 -8.41 9.13
C PRO A 157 -10.81 -7.14 8.38
N GLY A 158 -11.86 -6.46 8.86
CA GLY A 158 -12.33 -5.19 8.29
C GLY A 158 -13.17 -5.35 7.02
N LEU A 159 -13.45 -6.57 6.56
CA LEU A 159 -14.33 -6.83 5.42
C LEU A 159 -15.56 -7.66 5.84
N SER A 160 -16.74 -7.07 5.73
CA SER A 160 -18.03 -7.77 5.92
C SER A 160 -18.83 -7.80 4.61
N ALA A 161 -20.09 -8.26 4.67
CA ALA A 161 -21.00 -8.20 3.53
C ALA A 161 -21.38 -6.76 3.14
N ASP A 162 -21.35 -5.84 4.10
CA ASP A 162 -21.91 -4.48 4.01
C ASP A 162 -20.91 -3.37 4.39
N SER A 163 -19.70 -3.72 4.85
CA SER A 163 -18.69 -2.76 5.31
C SER A 163 -17.29 -3.12 4.81
N LEU A 164 -16.50 -2.09 4.50
CA LEU A 164 -15.07 -2.16 4.23
C LEU A 164 -14.35 -1.15 5.14
N HIS A 165 -13.53 -1.62 6.06
CA HIS A 165 -12.88 -0.80 7.07
C HIS A 165 -11.42 -0.55 6.70
N LEU A 166 -11.06 0.72 6.58
CA LEU A 166 -9.73 1.21 6.23
C LEU A 166 -9.10 1.89 7.45
N GLY A 167 -7.78 1.82 7.54
CA GLY A 167 -6.99 2.53 8.54
C GLY A 167 -6.02 3.52 7.92
N THR A 168 -5.66 4.55 8.66
CA THR A 168 -4.55 5.43 8.30
C THR A 168 -3.92 6.06 9.54
N LEU A 169 -2.63 6.38 9.44
CA LEU A 169 -1.86 7.07 10.47
C LEU A 169 -1.58 8.47 9.97
N LEU A 170 -2.12 9.48 10.65
CA LEU A 170 -1.97 10.89 10.27
C LEU A 170 -1.61 11.72 11.50
N PRO A 171 -0.51 12.50 11.48
CA PRO A 171 -0.12 13.33 12.61
C PRO A 171 -1.20 14.36 12.88
N SER A 172 -1.66 14.45 14.13
CA SER A 172 -2.62 15.48 14.56
C SER A 172 -1.96 16.64 15.32
N THR A 173 -0.69 16.46 15.69
CA THR A 173 0.13 17.43 16.41
C THR A 173 1.54 17.52 15.79
N GLY A 174 2.30 18.54 16.18
CA GLY A 174 3.67 18.73 15.71
C GLY A 174 3.77 19.32 14.29
N ALA A 175 4.98 19.23 13.73
CA ALA A 175 5.34 19.91 12.48
C ALA A 175 4.56 19.45 11.24
N LEU A 176 3.97 18.24 11.27
CA LEU A 176 3.22 17.65 10.16
C LEU A 176 1.70 17.67 10.36
N SER A 177 1.21 18.45 11.33
CA SER A 177 -0.23 18.46 11.70
C SER A 177 -1.12 19.05 10.62
N GLU A 178 -0.66 20.04 9.86
CA GLU A 178 -1.42 20.64 8.75
C GLU A 178 -1.51 19.68 7.55
N GLU A 179 -0.43 18.98 7.25
CA GLU A 179 -0.37 17.91 6.25
C GLU A 179 -1.29 16.75 6.64
N GLY A 180 -1.23 16.30 7.90
CA GLY A 180 -2.11 15.28 8.44
C GLY A 180 -3.59 15.66 8.34
N ALA A 181 -3.95 16.90 8.71
CA ALA A 181 -5.31 17.43 8.55
C ALA A 181 -5.74 17.50 7.08
N THR A 182 -4.85 17.91 6.18
CA THR A 182 -5.12 17.97 4.74
C THR A 182 -5.42 16.58 4.17
N VAL A 183 -4.61 15.58 4.50
CA VAL A 183 -4.81 14.19 4.06
C VAL A 183 -6.09 13.61 4.66
N ALA A 184 -6.37 13.85 5.94
CA ALA A 184 -7.59 13.39 6.60
C ALA A 184 -8.84 13.92 5.90
N ALA A 185 -8.85 15.21 5.55
CA ALA A 185 -9.94 15.84 4.82
C ALA A 185 -10.15 15.20 3.43
N VAL A 186 -9.07 14.93 2.69
CA VAL A 186 -9.16 14.24 1.38
C VAL A 186 -9.71 12.83 1.50
N LEU A 187 -9.19 12.03 2.44
CA LEU A 187 -9.65 10.66 2.64
C LEU A 187 -11.12 10.61 3.06
N ASN A 188 -11.53 11.46 4.00
CA ASN A 188 -12.93 11.58 4.41
C ASN A 188 -13.85 12.01 3.25
N GLY A 189 -13.40 12.96 2.43
CA GLY A 189 -14.15 13.37 1.23
C GLY A 189 -14.32 12.24 0.20
N CYS A 190 -13.27 11.46 -0.03
CA CYS A 190 -13.33 10.28 -0.90
C CYS A 190 -14.26 9.19 -0.34
N VAL A 191 -14.16 8.89 0.96
CA VAL A 191 -15.05 7.93 1.64
C VAL A 191 -16.51 8.35 1.50
N ALA A 192 -16.83 9.62 1.81
CA ALA A 192 -18.18 10.15 1.68
C ALA A 192 -18.70 10.03 0.24
N ARG A 193 -17.89 10.42 -0.76
CA ARG A 193 -18.27 10.32 -2.17
C ARG A 193 -18.52 8.88 -2.62
N ILE A 194 -17.70 7.93 -2.19
CA ILE A 194 -17.87 6.51 -2.53
C ILE A 194 -19.14 5.96 -1.86
N ASN A 195 -19.38 6.30 -0.60
CA ASN A 195 -20.55 5.86 0.15
C ASN A 195 -21.86 6.46 -0.41
N GLU A 196 -21.87 7.74 -0.76
CA GLU A 196 -22.98 8.42 -1.46
C GLU A 196 -23.33 7.74 -2.80
N ALA A 197 -22.33 7.14 -3.47
CA ALA A 197 -22.52 6.38 -4.71
C ALA A 197 -22.95 4.91 -4.49
N GLY A 198 -23.26 4.52 -3.25
CA GLY A 198 -23.69 3.15 -2.90
C GLY A 198 -22.56 2.23 -2.41
N GLY A 199 -21.37 2.76 -2.17
CA GLY A 199 -20.22 2.00 -1.69
C GLY A 199 -19.54 1.16 -2.79
N ILE A 200 -18.75 0.16 -2.39
CA ILE A 200 -18.09 -0.77 -3.31
C ILE A 200 -18.73 -2.15 -3.17
N HIS A 201 -19.36 -2.65 -4.25
CA HIS A 201 -20.13 -3.90 -4.21
C HIS A 201 -21.20 -3.93 -3.11
N GLY A 202 -21.77 -2.78 -2.78
CA GLY A 202 -22.75 -2.59 -1.69
C GLY A 202 -22.13 -2.38 -0.30
N ARG A 203 -20.80 -2.37 -0.18
CA ARG A 203 -20.10 -2.15 1.09
C ARG A 203 -19.83 -0.67 1.33
N GLN A 204 -20.24 -0.18 2.49
CA GLN A 204 -19.92 1.15 2.97
C GLN A 204 -18.49 1.20 3.50
N LEU A 205 -17.75 2.23 3.14
CA LEU A 205 -16.40 2.44 3.63
C LEU A 205 -16.45 3.08 5.01
N ARG A 206 -15.65 2.53 5.94
CA ARG A 206 -15.32 3.14 7.23
C ARG A 206 -13.83 3.46 7.25
N LEU A 207 -13.46 4.59 7.83
CA LEU A 207 -12.07 5.01 7.96
C LEU A 207 -11.76 5.29 9.43
N THR A 208 -10.76 4.61 9.98
CA THR A 208 -10.17 4.97 11.27
C THR A 208 -8.86 5.72 11.03
N ILE A 209 -8.76 6.92 11.60
CA ILE A 209 -7.56 7.75 11.57
C ILE A 209 -6.98 7.77 12.98
N LEU A 210 -5.73 7.33 13.16
CA LEU A 210 -5.01 7.44 14.42
C LEU A 210 -3.80 8.36 14.27
N ASP A 211 -3.44 9.06 15.35
CA ASP A 211 -2.21 9.83 15.41
C ASP A 211 -1.03 8.88 15.74
N PRO A 212 0.02 8.80 14.88
CA PRO A 212 1.22 8.02 15.19
C PRO A 212 2.03 8.59 16.37
N GLY A 213 1.77 9.83 16.80
CA GLY A 213 2.54 10.49 17.86
C GLY A 213 3.94 10.93 17.40
N PRO A 214 4.74 11.47 18.33
CA PRO A 214 6.01 12.12 17.99
C PRO A 214 7.18 11.15 17.79
N ASP A 215 7.05 9.90 18.24
CA ASP A 215 8.14 8.93 18.25
C ASP A 215 7.74 7.57 17.66
N ARG A 216 8.75 6.74 17.42
CA ARG A 216 8.58 5.41 16.84
C ARG A 216 7.72 4.50 17.72
N ALA A 217 7.88 4.53 19.04
CA ALA A 217 7.15 3.63 19.93
C ALA A 217 5.67 4.02 20.03
N SER A 218 5.30 5.30 19.92
CA SER A 218 3.90 5.70 19.74
C SER A 218 3.36 5.26 18.39
N ALA A 219 4.15 5.37 17.33
CA ALA A 219 3.70 5.06 15.98
C ALA A 219 3.46 3.55 15.81
N GLU A 220 4.33 2.72 16.39
CA GLU A 220 4.17 1.27 16.42
C GLU A 220 2.90 0.87 17.17
N ARG A 221 2.64 1.46 18.35
CA ARG A 221 1.40 1.21 19.10
C ARG A 221 0.14 1.63 18.34
N ALA A 222 0.19 2.74 17.60
CA ALA A 222 -0.92 3.19 16.77
C ALA A 222 -1.16 2.24 15.58
N LEU A 223 -0.09 1.75 14.94
CA LEU A 223 -0.17 0.74 13.90
C LEU A 223 -0.75 -0.58 14.44
N ASP A 224 -0.24 -1.08 15.56
CA ASP A 224 -0.73 -2.30 16.21
C ASP A 224 -2.21 -2.14 16.61
N GLN A 225 -2.63 -0.95 17.07
CA GLN A 225 -4.04 -0.68 17.31
C GLN A 225 -4.89 -0.80 16.03
N LEU A 226 -4.45 -0.23 14.90
CA LEU A 226 -5.19 -0.35 13.64
C LEU A 226 -5.31 -1.82 13.19
N ILE A 227 -4.24 -2.60 13.33
CA ILE A 227 -4.16 -3.98 12.86
C ILE A 227 -4.92 -4.93 13.79
N GLU A 228 -4.63 -4.87 15.10
CA GLU A 228 -5.08 -5.88 16.05
C GLU A 228 -6.46 -5.56 16.64
N LYS A 229 -6.71 -4.27 16.96
CA LYS A 229 -7.94 -3.85 17.66
C LYS A 229 -9.01 -3.36 16.70
N GLU A 230 -8.66 -2.41 15.84
CA GLU A 230 -9.58 -1.87 14.83
C GLU A 230 -9.79 -2.86 13.68
N GLN A 231 -8.89 -3.83 13.52
CA GLN A 231 -9.02 -4.93 12.56
C GLN A 231 -9.24 -4.41 11.13
N VAL A 232 -8.47 -3.39 10.72
CA VAL A 232 -8.66 -2.77 9.40
C VAL A 232 -8.32 -3.74 8.27
N PHE A 233 -9.02 -3.62 7.15
CA PHE A 233 -8.79 -4.44 5.96
C PHE A 233 -7.51 -4.04 5.23
N ALA A 234 -7.28 -2.74 5.08
CA ALA A 234 -6.11 -2.17 4.43
C ALA A 234 -5.76 -0.81 5.05
N LEU A 235 -4.49 -0.43 4.93
CA LEU A 235 -4.03 0.91 5.21
C LEU A 235 -4.10 1.78 3.94
N ILE A 236 -4.46 3.04 4.11
CA ILE A 236 -4.63 3.98 3.00
C ILE A 236 -3.94 5.31 3.31
N ALA A 237 -3.00 5.70 2.44
CA ALA A 237 -2.31 6.97 2.51
C ALA A 237 -1.80 7.41 3.91
N PRO A 238 -1.12 6.54 4.68
CA PRO A 238 -0.54 6.97 5.95
C PRO A 238 0.61 7.96 5.72
N LEU A 239 0.74 8.92 6.65
CA LEU A 239 1.86 9.84 6.78
C LEU A 239 2.51 9.56 8.15
N ALA A 240 3.43 8.61 8.20
CA ALA A 240 4.07 8.19 9.45
C ALA A 240 5.59 7.98 9.26
N PRO A 241 6.38 9.07 9.15
CA PRO A 241 7.82 8.98 8.90
C PRO A 241 8.57 8.09 9.92
N ALA A 242 8.12 8.06 11.17
CA ALA A 242 8.73 7.26 12.24
C ALA A 242 8.69 5.73 12.02
N LEU A 243 7.87 5.24 11.07
CA LEU A 243 7.72 3.81 10.76
C LEU A 243 8.37 3.39 9.43
N GLU A 244 8.94 4.31 8.65
CA GLU A 244 9.40 4.00 7.29
C GLU A 244 10.41 2.84 7.21
N SER A 245 11.21 2.64 8.27
CA SER A 245 12.26 1.62 8.32
C SER A 245 11.81 0.18 8.59
N ASP A 246 10.58 -0.06 9.07
CA ASP A 246 10.09 -1.40 9.44
C ASP A 246 8.63 -1.65 9.07
N LEU A 247 7.95 -0.67 8.49
CA LEU A 247 6.56 -0.78 8.05
C LEU A 247 6.35 -1.96 7.09
N ALA A 248 7.25 -2.18 6.13
CA ALA A 248 7.16 -3.30 5.18
C ALA A 248 7.10 -4.65 5.90
N GLN A 249 8.06 -4.90 6.80
CA GLN A 249 8.13 -6.15 7.56
C GLN A 249 6.87 -6.36 8.42
N ARG A 250 6.39 -5.32 9.10
CA ARG A 250 5.20 -5.42 9.95
C ARG A 250 3.94 -5.72 9.14
N LEU A 251 3.76 -5.08 8.00
CA LEU A 251 2.63 -5.31 7.13
C LEU A 251 2.65 -6.69 6.47
N GLU A 252 3.84 -7.19 6.14
CA GLU A 252 4.01 -8.57 5.63
C GLU A 252 3.64 -9.60 6.69
N GLN A 253 4.10 -9.41 7.93
CA GLN A 253 3.74 -10.28 9.06
C GLN A 253 2.24 -10.24 9.36
N ALA A 254 1.62 -9.06 9.31
CA ALA A 254 0.19 -8.90 9.54
C ALA A 254 -0.68 -9.28 8.32
N GLY A 255 -0.06 -9.44 7.15
CA GLY A 255 -0.74 -9.62 5.87
C GLY A 255 -1.72 -8.49 5.56
N VAL A 256 -1.37 -7.23 5.85
CA VAL A 256 -2.24 -6.05 5.65
C VAL A 256 -1.72 -5.23 4.46
N PRO A 257 -2.50 -5.09 3.37
CA PRO A 257 -2.14 -4.23 2.25
C PRO A 257 -2.10 -2.75 2.65
N LEU A 258 -1.16 -2.02 2.08
CA LEU A 258 -1.07 -0.57 2.17
C LEU A 258 -1.08 0.02 0.77
N ILE A 259 -1.99 0.97 0.54
CA ILE A 259 -2.09 1.69 -0.73
C ILE A 259 -1.69 3.16 -0.53
N GLY A 260 -0.63 3.53 -1.23
CA GLY A 260 -0.06 4.85 -1.40
C GLY A 260 0.45 5.51 -0.15
N PRO A 261 1.52 4.98 0.47
CA PRO A 261 2.15 5.65 1.62
C PRO A 261 2.57 7.06 1.21
N LEU A 262 2.32 8.02 2.08
CA LEU A 262 2.72 9.41 1.86
C LEU A 262 4.06 9.61 2.55
N SER A 263 5.13 9.52 1.78
CA SER A 263 6.48 9.85 2.25
C SER A 263 6.92 11.19 1.68
N LEU A 264 7.44 12.05 2.55
CA LEU A 264 8.10 13.30 2.14
C LEU A 264 9.56 13.06 1.73
N GLN A 265 10.11 11.90 2.10
CA GLN A 265 11.52 11.53 2.03
C GLN A 265 11.78 10.39 1.03
N GLY A 266 10.72 9.70 0.58
CA GLY A 266 10.77 8.52 -0.28
C GLY A 266 10.88 7.23 0.54
N THR A 267 10.16 6.18 0.13
CA THR A 267 10.24 4.86 0.77
C THR A 267 11.43 4.07 0.22
N ALA A 268 12.14 3.35 1.10
CA ALA A 268 13.29 2.54 0.72
C ALA A 268 12.94 1.06 0.51
N GLN A 269 11.78 0.60 1.00
CA GLN A 269 11.50 -0.83 1.17
C GLN A 269 10.43 -1.34 0.20
N VAL A 270 10.84 -2.32 -0.62
CA VAL A 270 9.93 -3.06 -1.50
C VAL A 270 9.20 -4.11 -0.68
N SER A 271 7.86 -4.10 -0.72
CA SER A 271 7.02 -5.10 -0.07
C SER A 271 5.93 -5.60 -1.01
N ARG A 272 5.52 -6.87 -0.88
CA ARG A 272 4.31 -7.37 -1.56
C ARG A 272 3.05 -6.60 -1.14
N GLN A 273 3.03 -6.06 0.08
CA GLN A 273 1.85 -5.42 0.67
C GLN A 273 1.71 -3.95 0.30
N ILE A 274 2.77 -3.29 -0.13
CA ILE A 274 2.82 -1.83 -0.31
C ILE A 274 2.70 -1.50 -1.80
N PHE A 275 1.70 -0.70 -2.18
CA PHE A 275 1.53 -0.19 -3.54
C PHE A 275 1.66 1.32 -3.56
N GLU A 276 2.62 1.86 -4.28
CA GLU A 276 2.94 3.28 -4.31
C GLU A 276 2.49 3.92 -5.62
N PRO A 277 1.49 4.81 -5.63
CA PRO A 277 1.00 5.42 -6.87
C PRO A 277 2.01 6.37 -7.48
N LEU A 278 2.70 7.16 -6.65
CA LEU A 278 3.59 8.24 -7.07
C LEU A 278 5.05 7.75 -7.12
N PRO A 279 5.92 8.40 -7.90
CA PRO A 279 7.33 8.03 -8.00
C PRO A 279 8.10 8.29 -6.70
N GLY A 280 9.02 7.38 -6.37
CA GLY A 280 9.97 7.55 -5.29
C GLY A 280 10.95 8.70 -5.55
N LEU A 281 11.67 9.09 -4.50
CA LEU A 281 12.66 10.16 -4.58
C LEU A 281 13.80 9.81 -5.55
N SER A 282 14.25 8.55 -5.54
CA SER A 282 15.29 8.05 -6.45
C SER A 282 14.89 8.25 -7.91
N GLU A 283 13.65 7.89 -8.26
CA GLU A 283 13.16 7.95 -9.63
C GLU A 283 13.07 9.41 -10.11
N GLN A 284 12.62 10.30 -9.24
CA GLN A 284 12.56 11.74 -9.50
C GLN A 284 13.95 12.37 -9.67
N MET A 285 14.92 11.99 -8.83
CA MET A 285 16.30 12.47 -8.94
C MET A 285 16.97 11.99 -10.23
N ILE A 286 16.76 10.73 -10.61
CA ILE A 286 17.26 10.18 -11.88
C ILE A 286 16.63 10.90 -13.08
N ALA A 287 15.34 11.23 -13.04
CA ALA A 287 14.69 12.01 -14.08
C ALA A 287 15.32 13.41 -14.24
N LEU A 288 15.60 14.10 -13.12
CA LEU A 288 16.33 15.39 -13.13
C LEU A 288 17.73 15.25 -13.72
N ALA A 289 18.47 14.23 -13.30
CA ALA A 289 19.82 13.96 -13.81
C ALA A 289 19.82 13.69 -15.33
N SER A 290 18.90 12.85 -15.80
CA SER A 290 18.74 12.55 -17.23
C SER A 290 18.43 13.82 -18.04
N TYR A 291 17.51 14.66 -17.54
CA TYR A 291 17.19 15.94 -18.17
C TYR A 291 18.40 16.89 -18.19
N ALA A 292 19.10 17.04 -17.07
CA ALA A 292 20.25 17.93 -16.96
C ALA A 292 21.41 17.52 -17.89
N ALA A 293 21.64 16.21 -18.03
CA ALA A 293 22.64 15.66 -18.94
C ALA A 293 22.28 15.91 -20.42
N THR A 294 21.03 15.61 -20.79
CA THR A 294 20.60 15.62 -22.21
C THR A 294 20.24 17.00 -22.72
N SER A 295 19.55 17.79 -21.92
CA SER A 295 18.90 19.05 -22.34
C SER A 295 19.69 20.27 -21.90
N LEU A 296 20.16 20.30 -20.64
CA LEU A 296 20.98 21.40 -20.14
C LEU A 296 22.48 21.24 -20.48
N ARG A 297 22.90 20.01 -20.84
CA ARG A 297 24.30 19.64 -21.13
C ARG A 297 25.24 19.97 -19.97
N VAL A 298 24.77 19.82 -18.73
CA VAL A 298 25.52 20.15 -17.52
C VAL A 298 26.34 18.95 -17.04
N LEU A 299 27.18 18.40 -17.92
CA LEU A 299 28.07 17.27 -17.59
C LEU A 299 29.45 17.73 -17.08
N GLN A 300 29.88 18.93 -17.47
CA GLN A 300 31.23 19.41 -17.21
C GLN A 300 31.30 20.26 -15.94
N GLY A 301 31.54 19.63 -14.80
CA GLY A 301 31.89 20.29 -13.54
C GLY A 301 31.62 19.45 -12.30
N PRO A 302 32.15 19.83 -11.12
CA PRO A 302 31.93 19.09 -9.89
C PRO A 302 30.45 19.05 -9.51
N THR A 303 30.00 17.88 -9.05
CA THR A 303 28.60 17.65 -8.69
C THR A 303 28.47 17.29 -7.23
N LEU A 304 27.57 17.96 -6.52
CA LEU A 304 27.27 17.70 -5.12
C LEU A 304 25.90 17.02 -5.01
N ILE A 305 25.82 15.96 -4.22
CA ILE A 305 24.57 15.40 -3.71
C ILE A 305 24.55 15.71 -2.20
N ALA A 306 23.64 16.59 -1.78
CA ALA A 306 23.44 16.94 -0.39
C ALA A 306 22.18 16.23 0.13
N TYR A 307 22.30 15.51 1.24
CA TYR A 307 21.21 14.71 1.82
C TYR A 307 21.28 14.69 3.35
N PRO A 308 20.16 14.51 4.08
CA PRO A 308 20.15 14.38 5.52
C PRO A 308 20.90 13.12 5.96
N ASP A 309 21.58 13.15 7.11
CA ASP A 309 22.28 12.00 7.69
C ASP A 309 21.30 10.97 8.30
N GLU A 310 20.46 10.39 7.45
CA GLU A 310 19.44 9.40 7.77
C GLU A 310 19.63 8.16 6.88
N PRO A 311 19.45 6.93 7.41
CA PRO A 311 19.74 5.70 6.65
C PRO A 311 19.04 5.62 5.28
N GLY A 312 17.75 6.00 5.20
CA GLY A 312 16.99 5.95 3.95
C GLY A 312 17.47 6.98 2.91
N GLN A 313 17.87 8.16 3.37
CA GLN A 313 18.40 9.22 2.50
C GLN A 313 19.79 8.88 1.97
N HIS A 314 20.63 8.25 2.80
CA HIS A 314 21.94 7.80 2.39
C HIS A 314 21.85 6.80 1.22
N GLN A 315 20.99 5.78 1.32
CA GLN A 315 20.81 4.80 0.25
C GLN A 315 20.31 5.43 -1.05
N ALA A 316 19.35 6.37 -0.96
CA ALA A 316 18.83 7.07 -2.13
C ALA A 316 19.91 7.97 -2.78
N ALA A 317 20.75 8.64 -1.97
CA ALA A 317 21.86 9.44 -2.44
C ALA A 317 22.95 8.59 -3.10
N GLU A 318 23.29 7.42 -2.55
CA GLU A 318 24.22 6.46 -3.15
C GLU A 318 23.72 5.95 -4.51
N LYS A 319 22.43 5.57 -4.61
CA LYS A 319 21.82 5.14 -5.87
C LYS A 319 21.89 6.24 -6.93
N LEU A 320 21.63 7.49 -6.54
CA LEU A 320 21.81 8.64 -7.43
C LEU A 320 23.28 8.83 -7.83
N ALA A 321 24.22 8.73 -6.89
CA ALA A 321 25.65 8.86 -7.17
C ALA A 321 26.13 7.83 -8.19
N GLN A 322 25.74 6.56 -8.02
CA GLN A 322 26.04 5.48 -8.96
C GLN A 322 25.46 5.78 -10.35
N TYR A 323 24.20 6.24 -10.42
CA TYR A 323 23.58 6.65 -11.67
C TYR A 323 24.36 7.78 -12.35
N LEU A 324 24.70 8.84 -11.62
CA LEU A 324 25.44 9.99 -12.15
C LEU A 324 26.82 9.57 -12.68
N GLN A 325 27.57 8.75 -11.91
CA GLN A 325 28.87 8.22 -12.32
C GLN A 325 28.78 7.36 -13.57
N ALA A 326 27.76 6.50 -13.69
CA ALA A 326 27.52 5.68 -14.87
C ALA A 326 27.10 6.49 -16.12
N ASN A 327 26.72 7.77 -15.94
CA ASN A 327 26.28 8.66 -17.01
C ASN A 327 27.23 9.88 -17.17
N ASP A 328 28.53 9.67 -16.96
CA ASP A 328 29.63 10.60 -17.23
C ASP A 328 29.63 11.93 -16.44
N TRP A 329 28.89 12.00 -15.32
CA TRP A 329 28.96 13.17 -14.44
C TRP A 329 30.31 13.25 -13.71
N GLN A 330 30.84 14.46 -13.60
CA GLN A 330 32.20 14.69 -13.10
C GLN A 330 32.23 14.97 -11.59
N ALA A 331 33.25 14.43 -10.92
CA ALA A 331 33.56 14.67 -9.50
C ALA A 331 32.32 14.67 -8.58
N VAL A 332 31.51 13.61 -8.69
CA VAL A 332 30.31 13.41 -7.87
C VAL A 332 30.71 13.21 -6.40
N ARG A 333 30.26 14.09 -5.52
CA ARG A 333 30.51 14.05 -4.08
C ARG A 333 29.20 13.93 -3.32
N LEU A 334 29.17 13.01 -2.37
CA LEU A 334 28.11 12.82 -1.41
C LEU A 334 28.43 13.65 -0.17
N GLN A 335 27.45 14.41 0.34
CA GLN A 335 27.57 15.16 1.58
C GLN A 335 26.32 14.96 2.43
N ALA A 336 26.48 14.24 3.54
CA ALA A 336 25.49 14.17 4.60
C ALA A 336 25.46 15.49 5.39
N TYR A 337 24.30 15.88 5.88
CA TYR A 337 24.11 16.99 6.82
C TYR A 337 23.09 16.61 7.90
N GLN A 338 23.25 17.15 9.10
CA GLN A 338 22.37 16.93 10.27
C GLN A 338 21.38 18.08 10.45
N SER A 339 21.81 19.30 10.13
CA SER A 339 21.00 20.52 10.24
C SER A 339 21.01 21.31 8.94
N ALA A 340 19.93 22.04 8.69
CA ALA A 340 19.87 23.04 7.62
C ALA A 340 20.99 24.10 7.73
N GLN A 341 21.56 24.28 8.94
CA GLN A 341 22.65 25.22 9.21
C GLN A 341 24.03 24.65 8.86
N ASP A 342 24.15 23.35 8.59
CA ASP A 342 25.44 22.74 8.34
C ASP A 342 26.07 23.25 7.04
N GLU A 343 27.38 23.43 7.09
CA GLU A 343 28.13 23.98 5.99
C GLU A 343 28.39 22.94 4.89
N LEU A 344 27.57 22.95 3.84
CA LEU A 344 27.78 22.15 2.64
C LEU A 344 28.97 22.65 1.79
N PRO A 345 29.71 21.77 1.09
CA PRO A 345 30.83 22.16 0.23
C PRO A 345 30.45 23.16 -0.87
N LEU A 346 31.32 24.14 -1.10
CA LEU A 346 31.22 25.10 -2.20
C LEU A 346 31.99 24.60 -3.43
N GLY A 347 31.74 25.23 -4.59
CA GLY A 347 32.48 24.99 -5.84
C GLY A 347 31.85 23.93 -6.76
N ALA A 348 30.68 23.41 -6.39
CA ALA A 348 29.89 22.57 -7.29
C ALA A 348 29.30 23.40 -8.43
N ARG A 349 29.19 22.81 -9.62
CA ARG A 349 28.43 23.36 -10.76
C ARG A 349 26.96 22.94 -10.69
N SER A 350 26.71 21.76 -10.13
CA SER A 350 25.40 21.15 -10.00
C SER A 350 25.23 20.63 -8.58
N VAL A 351 24.07 20.91 -7.99
CA VAL A 351 23.71 20.41 -6.66
C VAL A 351 22.37 19.69 -6.76
N PHE A 352 22.38 18.39 -6.47
CA PHE A 352 21.19 17.62 -6.18
C PHE A 352 20.93 17.71 -4.67
N TYR A 353 19.81 18.29 -4.31
CA TYR A 353 19.42 18.49 -2.92
C TYR A 353 18.25 17.56 -2.57
N MET A 354 18.45 16.80 -1.49
CA MET A 354 17.46 15.92 -0.88
C MET A 354 17.30 16.44 0.54
N GLY A 355 16.08 16.76 0.98
CA GLY A 355 15.94 17.47 2.25
C GLY A 355 14.62 18.20 2.46
N SER A 356 14.71 19.33 3.17
CA SER A 356 13.57 20.20 3.51
C SER A 356 13.64 21.54 2.78
N SER A 357 12.49 22.21 2.68
CA SER A 357 12.37 23.51 1.99
C SER A 357 13.23 24.60 2.64
N GLY A 358 13.28 24.64 3.97
CA GLY A 358 14.11 25.59 4.71
C GLY A 358 15.60 25.36 4.49
N GLY A 359 16.05 24.09 4.49
CA GLY A 359 17.43 23.75 4.20
C GLY A 359 17.84 24.07 2.76
N PHE A 360 16.93 23.85 1.79
CA PHE A 360 17.15 24.22 0.40
C PHE A 360 17.35 25.73 0.22
N SER A 361 16.49 26.53 0.86
CA SER A 361 16.55 28.00 0.77
C SER A 361 17.79 28.56 1.45
N HIS A 362 18.16 28.02 2.62
CA HIS A 362 19.39 28.39 3.33
C HIS A 362 20.65 28.05 2.51
N LEU A 363 20.69 26.87 1.88
CA LEU A 363 21.77 26.48 0.96
C LEU A 363 21.89 27.46 -0.21
N ALA A 364 20.77 27.81 -0.85
CA ALA A 364 20.77 28.75 -1.97
C ALA A 364 21.29 30.14 -1.55
N ALA A 365 20.83 30.68 -0.41
CA ALA A 365 21.32 31.96 0.13
C ALA A 365 22.83 31.94 0.45
N ARG A 366 23.34 30.84 1.00
CA ARG A 366 24.77 30.68 1.27
C ARG A 366 25.60 30.61 -0.01
N LEU A 367 25.14 29.84 -1.01
CA LEU A 367 25.80 29.77 -2.33
C LEU A 367 25.87 31.15 -2.98
N GLN A 368 24.76 31.90 -2.98
CA GLN A 368 24.73 33.28 -3.49
C GLN A 368 25.71 34.18 -2.74
N THR A 369 25.76 34.12 -1.40
CA THR A 369 26.67 34.91 -0.56
C THR A 369 28.14 34.59 -0.88
N ALA A 370 28.44 33.34 -1.22
CA ALA A 370 29.75 32.90 -1.69
C ALA A 370 30.04 33.24 -3.17
N GLY A 371 29.14 33.97 -3.85
CA GLY A 371 29.26 34.33 -5.26
C GLY A 371 29.05 33.16 -6.23
N GLN A 372 28.39 32.08 -5.80
CA GLN A 372 28.14 30.87 -6.56
C GLN A 372 26.66 30.70 -6.90
N VAL A 373 26.39 30.35 -8.16
CA VAL A 373 25.04 30.10 -8.67
C VAL A 373 25.02 28.80 -9.48
N PRO A 374 25.22 27.64 -8.82
CA PRO A 374 25.10 26.34 -9.48
C PRO A 374 23.67 26.09 -9.97
N TYR A 375 23.52 25.06 -10.79
CA TYR A 375 22.20 24.49 -11.04
C TYR A 375 21.74 23.72 -9.80
N LEU A 376 20.52 24.00 -9.34
CA LEU A 376 19.89 23.33 -8.20
C LEU A 376 18.82 22.37 -8.69
N PHE A 377 18.92 21.10 -8.29
CA PHE A 377 17.98 20.03 -8.62
C PHE A 377 17.36 19.49 -7.34
N ALA A 378 16.03 19.42 -7.25
CA ALA A 378 15.33 18.90 -6.08
C ALA A 378 13.96 18.33 -6.45
N ALA A 379 13.38 17.48 -5.60
CA ALA A 379 12.00 17.04 -5.78
C ALA A 379 11.05 18.13 -5.27
N SER A 380 9.95 18.38 -6.00
CA SER A 380 9.02 19.48 -5.68
C SER A 380 8.38 19.32 -4.29
N ASN A 381 8.07 18.08 -3.88
CA ASN A 381 7.51 17.78 -2.56
C ASN A 381 8.45 18.12 -1.40
N GLN A 382 9.76 18.21 -1.64
CA GLN A 382 10.75 18.52 -0.61
C GLN A 382 10.95 20.03 -0.42
N VAL A 383 10.85 20.82 -1.49
CA VAL A 383 11.36 22.21 -1.48
C VAL A 383 10.33 23.29 -1.80
N ALA A 384 9.13 22.94 -2.27
CA ALA A 384 8.16 23.92 -2.77
C ALA A 384 7.72 24.97 -1.73
N GLY A 385 7.71 24.63 -0.43
CA GLY A 385 7.20 25.50 0.65
C GLY A 385 7.95 26.83 0.82
N ASP A 386 9.26 26.85 0.58
CA ASP A 386 10.12 28.03 0.83
C ASP A 386 10.77 28.59 -0.43
N LEU A 387 10.29 28.22 -1.63
CA LEU A 387 10.86 28.69 -2.89
C LEU A 387 10.88 30.23 -3.02
N LEU A 388 10.04 30.96 -2.29
CA LEU A 388 10.03 32.43 -2.27
C LEU A 388 11.31 33.01 -1.65
N GLN A 389 11.98 32.24 -0.79
CA GLN A 389 13.17 32.64 -0.07
C GLN A 389 14.44 32.36 -0.87
N VAL A 390 14.33 31.65 -2.00
CA VAL A 390 15.48 31.36 -2.88
C VAL A 390 15.90 32.66 -3.60
N PRO A 391 17.19 33.02 -3.60
CA PRO A 391 17.66 34.24 -4.25
C PRO A 391 17.36 34.30 -5.75
N SER A 392 17.06 35.51 -6.25
CA SER A 392 16.68 35.75 -7.65
C SER A 392 17.73 35.35 -8.69
N GLU A 393 19.00 35.27 -8.29
CA GLU A 393 20.12 34.85 -9.13
C GLU A 393 20.04 33.36 -9.51
N PHE A 394 19.25 32.58 -8.78
CA PHE A 394 18.89 31.21 -9.14
C PHE A 394 17.69 31.13 -10.09
N SER A 395 17.13 32.26 -10.55
CA SER A 395 16.08 32.26 -11.57
C SER A 395 16.52 31.46 -12.79
N ARG A 396 15.67 30.52 -13.22
CA ARG A 396 15.93 29.54 -14.31
C ARG A 396 17.16 28.64 -14.10
N ARG A 397 17.65 28.56 -12.86
CA ARG A 397 18.70 27.62 -12.41
C ARG A 397 18.21 26.62 -11.38
N VAL A 398 16.99 26.78 -10.87
CA VAL A 398 16.29 25.77 -10.09
C VAL A 398 15.47 24.87 -11.01
N PHE A 399 15.65 23.57 -10.87
CA PHE A 399 14.91 22.53 -11.60
C PHE A 399 14.28 21.55 -10.60
N LEU A 400 12.97 21.39 -10.72
CA LEU A 400 12.16 20.61 -9.80
C LEU A 400 11.54 19.41 -10.52
N ALA A 401 11.62 18.24 -9.90
CA ALA A 401 10.87 17.07 -10.32
C ALA A 401 9.45 17.16 -9.78
N TYR A 402 8.47 17.01 -10.67
CA TYR A 402 7.05 16.91 -10.33
C TYR A 402 6.51 15.55 -10.73
N PRO A 403 5.84 14.80 -9.84
CA PRO A 403 5.24 13.51 -10.18
C PRO A 403 4.07 13.64 -11.16
N PHE A 404 3.42 14.80 -11.15
CA PHE A 404 2.35 15.21 -12.04
C PHE A 404 2.31 16.75 -12.09
N VAL A 405 1.66 17.31 -13.10
CA VAL A 405 1.40 18.74 -13.28
C VAL A 405 -0.07 18.98 -13.66
N PRO A 406 -0.59 20.22 -13.55
CA PRO A 406 -2.00 20.50 -13.86
C PRO A 406 -2.45 20.14 -15.28
N SER A 407 -1.53 20.02 -16.24
CA SER A 407 -1.85 19.57 -17.60
C SER A 407 -2.18 18.09 -17.69
N ASP A 408 -1.80 17.27 -16.70
CA ASP A 408 -2.18 15.85 -16.64
C ASP A 408 -3.63 15.67 -16.15
N TRP A 409 -4.23 16.71 -15.57
CA TRP A 409 -5.54 16.60 -14.97
C TRP A 409 -6.62 16.55 -16.04
N THR A 410 -7.33 15.41 -16.09
CA THR A 410 -8.55 15.29 -16.90
C THR A 410 -9.62 16.23 -16.38
N LEU A 411 -10.61 16.54 -17.22
CA LEU A 411 -11.76 17.35 -16.80
C LEU A 411 -12.48 16.72 -15.60
N ALA A 412 -12.68 15.40 -15.64
CA ALA A 412 -13.35 14.67 -14.57
C ALA A 412 -12.54 14.70 -13.26
N GLY A 413 -11.22 14.44 -13.32
CA GLY A 413 -10.35 14.48 -12.14
C GLY A 413 -10.31 15.87 -11.52
N ARG A 414 -10.14 16.92 -12.34
CA ARG A 414 -10.16 18.31 -11.89
C ARG A 414 -11.45 18.66 -11.16
N LEU A 415 -12.60 18.34 -11.75
CA LEU A 415 -13.92 18.61 -11.15
C LEU A 415 -14.08 17.84 -9.83
N ALA A 416 -13.67 16.58 -9.79
CA ALA A 416 -13.73 15.75 -8.58
C ALA A 416 -12.89 16.35 -7.45
N LEU A 417 -11.65 16.76 -7.73
CA LEU A 417 -10.78 17.39 -6.73
C LEU A 417 -11.31 18.75 -6.29
N THR A 418 -11.79 19.59 -7.21
CA THR A 418 -12.38 20.89 -6.88
C THR A 418 -13.61 20.73 -5.98
N GLN A 419 -14.52 19.81 -6.31
CA GLN A 419 -15.71 19.56 -5.50
C GLN A 419 -15.35 19.03 -4.11
N LEU A 420 -14.36 18.12 -4.04
CA LEU A 420 -13.84 17.62 -2.77
C LEU A 420 -13.27 18.76 -1.93
N ARG A 421 -12.41 19.60 -2.51
CA ARG A 421 -11.82 20.77 -1.84
C ARG A 421 -12.89 21.71 -1.29
N GLN A 422 -13.93 22.00 -2.07
CA GLN A 422 -15.04 22.85 -1.63
C GLN A 422 -15.80 22.25 -0.45
N ARG A 423 -16.16 20.96 -0.51
CA ARG A 423 -16.88 20.27 0.57
C ARG A 423 -16.05 20.20 1.86
N GLN A 424 -14.75 19.98 1.72
CA GLN A 424 -13.81 19.83 2.84
C GLN A 424 -13.17 21.15 3.28
N LYS A 425 -13.48 22.27 2.61
CA LYS A 425 -12.89 23.60 2.85
C LYS A 425 -11.35 23.62 2.73
N LEU A 426 -10.82 22.85 1.78
CA LEU A 426 -9.39 22.82 1.47
C LEU A 426 -9.04 23.85 0.39
N GLY A 427 -7.86 24.47 0.53
CA GLY A 427 -7.25 25.27 -0.50
C GLY A 427 -6.37 24.44 -1.45
N GLY A 428 -5.43 25.12 -2.11
CA GLY A 428 -4.48 24.53 -3.06
C GLY A 428 -3.19 24.01 -2.41
N GLU A 429 -3.02 24.22 -1.11
CA GLU A 429 -1.84 23.83 -0.33
C GLU A 429 -1.66 22.31 -0.31
N HIS A 430 -0.42 21.85 -0.12
CA HIS A 430 -0.10 20.42 -0.06
C HIS A 430 -0.63 19.59 -1.25
N ALA A 431 -0.63 20.16 -2.47
CA ALA A 431 -1.25 19.55 -3.65
C ALA A 431 -0.77 18.11 -3.93
N VAL A 432 0.52 17.82 -3.71
CA VAL A 432 1.08 16.47 -3.86
C VAL A 432 0.45 15.49 -2.88
N LEU A 433 0.26 15.88 -1.62
CA LEU A 433 -0.42 15.04 -0.62
C LEU A 433 -1.89 14.84 -0.97
N GLN A 434 -2.57 15.90 -1.42
CA GLN A 434 -3.98 15.79 -1.82
C GLN A 434 -4.17 14.83 -3.01
N VAL A 435 -3.36 14.97 -4.06
CA VAL A 435 -3.43 14.10 -5.24
C VAL A 435 -2.96 12.68 -4.92
N GLY A 436 -1.94 12.53 -4.08
CA GLY A 436 -1.47 11.22 -3.59
C GLY A 436 -2.59 10.47 -2.87
N ALA A 437 -3.20 11.08 -1.85
CA ALA A 437 -4.30 10.47 -1.09
C ALA A 437 -5.54 10.18 -1.96
N PHE A 438 -5.88 11.09 -2.88
CA PHE A 438 -6.97 10.86 -3.84
C PHE A 438 -6.68 9.66 -4.76
N SER A 439 -5.47 9.59 -5.32
CA SER A 439 -5.04 8.51 -6.20
C SER A 439 -5.03 7.17 -5.48
N SER A 440 -4.58 7.13 -4.21
CA SER A 440 -4.66 5.93 -3.36
C SER A 440 -6.10 5.44 -3.21
N MET A 441 -7.06 6.34 -2.98
CA MET A 441 -8.48 5.98 -2.88
C MET A 441 -9.06 5.49 -4.21
N MET A 442 -8.60 6.03 -5.35
CA MET A 442 -9.05 5.57 -6.67
C MET A 442 -8.53 4.17 -6.97
N LEU A 443 -7.26 3.90 -6.65
CA LEU A 443 -6.65 2.58 -6.76
C LEU A 443 -7.34 1.55 -5.87
N LEU A 444 -7.60 1.89 -4.60
CA LEU A 444 -8.36 1.02 -3.71
C LEU A 444 -9.75 0.72 -4.29
N SER A 445 -10.44 1.75 -4.79
CA SER A 445 -11.78 1.59 -5.37
C SER A 445 -11.75 0.65 -6.57
N GLU A 446 -10.80 0.84 -7.48
CA GLU A 446 -10.65 0.01 -8.66
C GLU A 446 -10.22 -1.43 -8.32
N GLY A 447 -9.22 -1.60 -7.47
CA GLY A 447 -8.76 -2.91 -7.02
C GLY A 447 -9.88 -3.70 -6.33
N MET A 448 -10.68 -3.06 -5.47
CA MET A 448 -11.82 -3.71 -4.83
C MET A 448 -12.98 -3.99 -5.80
N LYS A 449 -13.19 -3.16 -6.83
CA LYS A 449 -14.16 -3.45 -7.90
C LYS A 449 -13.76 -4.71 -8.66
N GLN A 450 -12.49 -4.81 -9.06
CA GLN A 450 -11.94 -5.96 -9.78
C GLN A 450 -11.90 -7.23 -8.92
N ALA A 451 -11.61 -7.11 -7.62
CA ALA A 451 -11.65 -8.24 -6.68
C ALA A 451 -13.06 -8.84 -6.49
N GLY A 452 -14.12 -8.08 -6.81
CA GLY A 452 -15.50 -8.58 -6.82
C GLY A 452 -16.17 -8.68 -5.45
N ARG A 453 -17.34 -9.34 -5.41
CA ARG A 453 -18.11 -9.55 -4.16
C ARG A 453 -17.41 -10.48 -3.17
N ASP A 454 -16.59 -11.40 -3.66
CA ASP A 454 -15.82 -12.33 -2.83
C ASP A 454 -14.39 -11.83 -2.61
N ALA A 455 -14.23 -10.50 -2.51
CA ALA A 455 -12.94 -9.86 -2.27
C ALA A 455 -12.26 -10.39 -1.00
N SER A 456 -10.93 -10.35 -1.04
CA SER A 456 -10.01 -10.63 0.06
C SER A 456 -8.79 -9.71 -0.12
N ARG A 457 -7.94 -9.60 0.89
CA ARG A 457 -6.67 -8.86 0.80
C ARG A 457 -5.80 -9.41 -0.34
N GLU A 458 -5.77 -10.74 -0.49
CA GLU A 458 -5.07 -11.41 -1.59
C GLU A 458 -5.64 -11.02 -2.96
N LYS A 459 -6.97 -11.04 -3.13
CA LYS A 459 -7.60 -10.61 -4.39
C LYS A 459 -7.41 -9.13 -4.67
N LEU A 460 -7.36 -8.28 -3.64
CA LEU A 460 -7.02 -6.87 -3.80
C LEU A 460 -5.58 -6.73 -4.31
N ILE A 461 -4.61 -7.42 -3.72
CA ILE A 461 -3.21 -7.41 -4.18
C ILE A 461 -3.13 -7.87 -5.65
N SER A 462 -3.76 -8.99 -6.00
CA SER A 462 -3.74 -9.49 -7.38
C SER A 462 -4.44 -8.56 -8.37
N ALA A 463 -5.54 -7.92 -7.95
CA ALA A 463 -6.21 -6.92 -8.76
C ALA A 463 -5.32 -5.70 -9.01
N LEU A 464 -4.66 -5.19 -7.96
CA LEU A 464 -3.71 -4.08 -8.08
C LEU A 464 -2.50 -4.47 -8.95
N GLU A 465 -1.97 -5.68 -8.82
CA GLU A 465 -0.89 -6.21 -9.69
C GLU A 465 -1.29 -6.28 -11.16
N GLY A 466 -2.58 -6.50 -11.44
CA GLY A 466 -3.12 -6.52 -12.81
C GLY A 466 -3.48 -5.15 -13.36
N LEU A 467 -3.29 -4.06 -12.61
CA LEU A 467 -3.59 -2.72 -13.09
C LEU A 467 -2.55 -2.23 -14.09
N HIS A 468 -3.02 -1.91 -15.28
CA HIS A 468 -2.24 -1.32 -16.36
C HIS A 468 -2.91 -0.04 -16.83
N ASP A 469 -2.09 0.99 -17.04
CA ASP A 469 -2.46 2.30 -17.59
C ASP A 469 -3.71 2.90 -16.92
N PHE A 470 -3.80 2.75 -15.59
CA PHE A 470 -4.93 3.22 -14.81
C PHE A 470 -4.93 4.75 -14.72
N ASP A 471 -6.03 5.36 -15.17
CA ASP A 471 -6.24 6.80 -15.14
C ASP A 471 -6.90 7.21 -13.82
N THR A 472 -6.14 7.89 -12.96
CA THR A 472 -6.66 8.50 -11.71
C THR A 472 -7.43 9.80 -11.98
N GLY A 473 -7.23 10.39 -13.16
CA GLY A 473 -7.70 11.70 -13.57
C GLY A 473 -6.82 12.88 -13.13
N LEU A 474 -5.80 12.66 -12.29
CA LEU A 474 -4.97 13.72 -11.69
C LEU A 474 -3.46 13.48 -11.84
N THR A 475 -3.06 12.35 -12.42
CA THR A 475 -1.68 11.95 -12.62
C THR A 475 -1.50 11.39 -14.03
N PRO A 476 -0.26 11.20 -14.51
CA PRO A 476 0.01 10.25 -15.58
C PRO A 476 -0.56 8.86 -15.26
N LEU A 477 -0.71 8.04 -16.30
CA LEU A 477 -1.29 6.70 -16.18
C LEU A 477 -0.45 5.80 -15.26
N ILE A 478 -1.10 5.18 -14.28
CA ILE A 478 -0.47 4.37 -13.24
C ILE A 478 -0.50 2.90 -13.66
N SER A 479 0.65 2.24 -13.59
CA SER A 479 0.77 0.81 -13.89
C SER A 479 1.49 0.07 -12.77
N PHE A 480 0.95 -1.07 -12.36
CA PHE A 480 1.59 -2.02 -11.46
C PHE A 480 1.86 -3.34 -12.19
N GLY A 481 2.46 -4.29 -11.46
CA GLY A 481 2.76 -5.63 -11.96
C GLY A 481 3.22 -6.54 -10.84
N PRO A 482 3.31 -7.87 -11.07
CA PRO A 482 3.99 -8.76 -10.14
C PRO A 482 5.42 -8.27 -9.88
N GLY A 483 5.74 -7.94 -8.62
CA GLY A 483 7.03 -7.36 -8.23
C GLY A 483 7.23 -5.87 -8.55
N ARG A 484 6.33 -5.24 -9.32
CA ARG A 484 6.33 -3.80 -9.58
C ARG A 484 5.33 -3.11 -8.65
N ARG A 485 5.86 -2.49 -7.58
CA ARG A 485 5.09 -1.80 -6.53
C ARG A 485 5.07 -0.29 -6.67
N LEU A 486 5.82 0.25 -7.62
CA LEU A 486 5.82 1.66 -7.96
C LEU A 486 5.01 1.89 -9.24
N GLY A 487 3.95 2.67 -9.08
CA GLY A 487 2.95 2.96 -10.10
C GLY A 487 3.50 3.86 -11.20
N LEU A 488 4.10 4.97 -10.78
CA LEU A 488 4.79 5.95 -11.61
C LEU A 488 6.30 5.89 -11.36
N SER A 489 7.11 5.80 -12.41
CA SER A 489 8.57 5.73 -12.31
C SER A 489 9.25 6.90 -13.01
N GLY A 490 8.74 8.12 -12.91
CA GLY A 490 9.26 9.25 -13.66
C GLY A 490 8.87 10.60 -13.08
N ALA A 491 9.20 11.67 -13.79
CA ALA A 491 8.81 13.01 -13.39
C ALA A 491 8.66 13.93 -14.60
N HIS A 492 7.85 14.97 -14.44
CA HIS A 492 7.97 16.21 -15.19
C HIS A 492 9.10 17.05 -14.61
N ILE A 493 9.77 17.83 -15.46
CA ILE A 493 10.79 18.78 -15.02
C ILE A 493 10.27 20.19 -15.19
N VAL A 494 10.31 20.96 -14.10
CA VAL A 494 9.83 22.34 -14.03
C VAL A 494 10.98 23.25 -13.62
N THR A 495 11.14 24.38 -14.30
CA THR A 495 12.02 25.46 -13.82
C THR A 495 11.22 26.62 -13.27
N VAL A 496 11.85 27.46 -12.45
CA VAL A 496 11.19 28.56 -11.74
C VAL A 496 11.83 29.89 -12.12
N ASP A 497 11.00 30.87 -12.51
CA ASP A 497 11.38 32.28 -12.57
C ASP A 497 11.27 32.88 -11.17
N LEU A 498 12.35 33.46 -10.66
CA LEU A 498 12.40 34.14 -9.36
C LEU A 498 12.60 35.66 -9.58
N PRO A 499 12.03 36.51 -8.71
CA PRO A 499 11.29 36.18 -7.48
C PRO A 499 9.79 35.88 -7.70
N ASP A 500 9.25 36.09 -8.90
CA ASP A 500 7.80 36.03 -9.21
C ASP A 500 7.17 34.63 -9.15
N GLN A 501 7.95 33.57 -8.92
CA GLN A 501 7.55 32.16 -8.90
C GLN A 501 6.74 31.70 -10.11
N ARG A 502 7.18 32.09 -11.30
CA ARG A 502 6.55 31.56 -12.53
C ARG A 502 7.16 30.19 -12.84
N PHE A 503 6.34 29.16 -12.75
CA PHE A 503 6.72 27.78 -13.05
C PHE A 503 6.60 27.49 -14.54
N TYR A 504 7.64 26.97 -15.17
CA TYR A 504 7.63 26.53 -16.56
C TYR A 504 7.94 25.05 -16.66
N LEU A 505 7.03 24.30 -17.29
CA LEU A 505 7.28 22.92 -17.68
C LEU A 505 8.35 22.91 -18.79
N VAL A 506 9.53 22.38 -18.50
CA VAL A 506 10.66 22.30 -19.44
C VAL A 506 10.89 20.89 -20.00
N ALA A 507 10.39 19.87 -19.31
CA ALA A 507 10.28 18.53 -19.87
C ALA A 507 8.98 17.85 -19.41
N PRO A 508 8.22 17.23 -20.34
CA PRO A 508 7.03 16.46 -19.98
C PRO A 508 7.41 15.21 -19.18
N TYR A 509 6.40 14.50 -18.66
CA TYR A 509 6.61 13.27 -17.92
C TYR A 509 7.47 12.30 -18.74
N LYS A 510 8.56 11.84 -18.14
CA LYS A 510 9.39 10.80 -18.73
C LYS A 510 9.55 9.66 -17.73
N PRO A 511 9.00 8.47 -18.00
CA PRO A 511 9.34 7.28 -17.22
C PRO A 511 10.84 7.01 -17.32
N ILE A 512 11.46 6.69 -16.20
CA ILE A 512 12.80 6.11 -16.20
C ILE A 512 12.66 4.60 -16.40
N ALA A 513 13.59 4.02 -17.17
CA ALA A 513 13.69 2.57 -17.26
C ALA A 513 13.94 2.02 -15.85
N ALA A 514 13.32 0.88 -15.52
CA ALA A 514 13.63 0.18 -14.28
C ALA A 514 15.14 -0.06 -14.23
N MET A 515 15.82 0.58 -13.28
CA MET A 515 17.22 0.28 -13.01
C MET A 515 17.27 -1.18 -12.51
N PRO A 516 18.19 -2.01 -13.02
CA PRO A 516 18.30 -3.41 -12.63
C PRO A 516 18.54 -3.61 -11.13
#